data_AF-A0A559PR36-F1
#
_entry.id   AF-A0A559PR36-F1
#
_cell.length_a   1.000
_cell.length_b   1.000
_cell.length_c   1.000
_cell.angle_alpha   90.00
_cell.angle_beta   90.00
_cell.angle_gamma   90.00
#
_symmetry.space_group_name_H-M   'P 1'
#
loop_
_entity.id
_entity.type
_entity.pdbx_description
1 polymer ?
#
loop_
_entity_poly.entity_id
_entity_poly.type
_entity_poly.pdbx_seq_one_letter_code
_entity_poly.pdbx_strand_id
1 'polypeptide(L)'
;MEGVKIYNLKDVQKIIKSREGEIKFGERVQFIQDLEDLATIDAKYVLFGIPEDIGIRGNLGKAGAAGAWKCCLNSLLNIQANQYTKPEKVILLGEVDCSNAMQKASNIDVADPNYHLKLGDLIGKIDEVVSRMVTKIISAGKIPIIIGGGHNNAYGNMKGTSEALKKSVNILNIDAHTDLRKTEYRHSGNGFSYARKENFLGKYRIFGLHQNYTPQYIFENMLHSANDGFRLFEHLILMPSEKIVQAFREELEFVSHDNFGLELDCDAIKGFPSSAQTPSGFAINMIRNFISIASEEEHINYLHICEAAPTEATENKVGKALSYFITDFIR
;
A
#
# COMPACT_ATOMS: atom_id res chain seq x y z
N MET A 1 -22.68 -0.29 0.64
CA MET A 1 -22.12 0.82 -0.18
C MET A 1 -21.66 0.26 -1.53
N GLU A 2 -21.84 1.01 -2.63
CA GLU A 2 -21.43 0.53 -3.97
C GLU A 2 -19.89 0.47 -4.06
N GLY A 3 -19.34 -0.69 -4.45
CA GLY A 3 -17.91 -0.87 -4.72
C GLY A 3 -17.06 -1.45 -3.59
N VAL A 4 -17.62 -1.88 -2.46
CA VAL A 4 -16.86 -2.54 -1.37
C VAL A 4 -17.52 -3.88 -1.02
N LYS A 5 -16.72 -4.94 -0.91
CA LYS A 5 -17.14 -6.25 -0.38
C LYS A 5 -16.71 -6.35 1.07
N ILE A 6 -17.64 -6.20 1.99
CA ILE A 6 -17.41 -6.39 3.41
C ILE A 6 -17.43 -7.88 3.73
N TYR A 7 -16.39 -8.36 4.41
CA TYR A 7 -16.27 -9.77 4.80
C TYR A 7 -16.85 -10.02 6.18
N ASN A 8 -17.30 -11.24 6.39
CA ASN A 8 -17.61 -11.81 7.69
C ASN A 8 -16.84 -13.13 7.90
N LEU A 9 -16.99 -13.73 9.08
CA LEU A 9 -16.31 -14.98 9.41
C LEU A 9 -16.56 -16.11 8.39
N LYS A 10 -17.77 -16.22 7.82
CA LYS A 10 -18.10 -17.28 6.86
C LYS A 10 -17.32 -17.14 5.55
N ASP A 11 -17.00 -15.92 5.15
CA ASP A 11 -16.25 -15.65 3.91
C ASP A 11 -14.81 -16.18 4.01
N VAL A 12 -14.21 -16.08 5.20
CA VAL A 12 -12.82 -16.47 5.44
C VAL A 12 -12.65 -17.84 6.08
N GLN A 13 -13.74 -18.46 6.57
CA GLN A 13 -13.68 -19.75 7.26
C GLN A 13 -13.01 -20.85 6.43
N LYS A 14 -13.18 -20.84 5.10
CA LYS A 14 -12.56 -21.81 4.18
C LYS A 14 -11.05 -21.60 4.02
N ILE A 15 -10.53 -20.43 4.37
CA ILE A 15 -9.10 -20.08 4.29
C ILE A 15 -8.37 -20.55 5.55
N ILE A 16 -9.06 -20.51 6.70
CA ILE A 16 -8.50 -20.82 8.01
C ILE A 16 -8.30 -22.34 8.16
N LYS A 17 -7.07 -22.74 8.43
CA LYS A 17 -6.67 -24.13 8.68
C LYS A 17 -6.49 -24.35 10.18
N SER A 18 -7.59 -24.66 10.86
CA SER A 18 -7.57 -24.92 12.31
C SER A 18 -6.78 -26.20 12.64
N ARG A 19 -6.13 -26.20 13.80
CA ARG A 19 -5.41 -27.35 14.36
C ARG A 19 -5.63 -27.37 15.86
N GLU A 20 -5.85 -28.55 16.42
CA GLU A 20 -6.04 -28.73 17.86
C GLU A 20 -4.89 -28.10 18.66
N GLY A 21 -5.24 -27.33 19.69
CA GLY A 21 -4.29 -26.60 20.54
C GLY A 21 -3.78 -25.27 19.99
N GLU A 22 -4.17 -24.87 18.77
CA GLU A 22 -3.82 -23.57 18.18
C GLU A 22 -5.06 -22.69 18.01
N ILE A 23 -4.89 -21.37 18.18
CA ILE A 23 -5.85 -20.37 17.72
C ILE A 23 -5.19 -19.63 16.57
N LYS A 24 -5.85 -19.56 15.42
CA LYS A 24 -5.39 -18.85 14.24
C LYS A 24 -5.77 -17.37 14.30
N PHE A 25 -4.98 -16.54 13.64
CA PHE A 25 -5.21 -15.10 13.53
C PHE A 25 -6.62 -14.81 12.97
N GLY A 26 -7.03 -15.52 11.91
CA GLY A 26 -8.34 -15.36 11.30
C GLY A 26 -9.53 -15.75 12.19
N GLU A 27 -9.30 -16.49 13.28
CA GLU A 27 -10.35 -16.83 14.26
C GLU A 27 -10.59 -15.72 15.29
N ARG A 28 -9.74 -14.67 15.31
CA ARG A 28 -9.74 -13.62 16.34
C ARG A 28 -9.78 -12.20 15.79
N VAL A 29 -9.61 -12.02 14.48
CA VAL A 29 -9.88 -10.73 13.83
C VAL A 29 -11.34 -10.33 14.03
N GLN A 30 -11.56 -9.02 14.10
CA GLN A 30 -12.90 -8.45 14.21
C GLN A 30 -13.50 -8.25 12.82
N PHE A 31 -14.83 -8.24 12.74
CA PHE A 31 -15.59 -7.99 11.51
C PHE A 31 -16.66 -6.93 11.79
N ILE A 32 -17.04 -6.20 10.75
CA ILE A 32 -18.15 -5.24 10.77
C ILE A 32 -19.25 -5.69 9.79
N GLN A 33 -20.47 -5.19 9.97
CA GLN A 33 -21.54 -5.38 8.99
C GLN A 33 -21.63 -4.18 8.05
N ASP A 34 -21.44 -2.98 8.60
CA ASP A 34 -21.37 -1.73 7.85
C ASP A 34 -20.20 -0.85 8.34
N LEU A 35 -19.72 0.06 7.48
CA LEU A 35 -18.68 1.02 7.81
C LEU A 35 -19.05 1.92 9.00
N GLU A 36 -20.34 2.13 9.28
CA GLU A 36 -20.75 2.82 10.50
C GLU A 36 -20.36 2.09 11.80
N ASP A 37 -20.21 0.76 11.78
CA ASP A 37 -19.77 -0.04 12.94
C ASP A 37 -18.29 0.21 13.29
N LEU A 38 -17.52 0.85 12.40
CA LEU A 38 -16.11 1.18 12.68
C LEU A 38 -16.02 1.98 13.99
N ALA A 39 -16.90 2.95 14.23
CA ALA A 39 -16.84 3.78 15.43
C ALA A 39 -17.07 3.00 16.74
N THR A 40 -17.69 1.81 16.68
CA THR A 40 -18.09 1.05 17.87
C THR A 40 -17.16 -0.10 18.23
N ILE A 41 -16.37 -0.59 17.27
CA ILE A 41 -15.43 -1.71 17.53
C ILE A 41 -14.12 -1.18 18.11
N ASP A 42 -13.73 -1.75 19.26
CA ASP A 42 -12.44 -1.51 19.91
C ASP A 42 -11.30 -2.26 19.20
N ALA A 43 -10.95 -1.75 18.03
CA ALA A 43 -9.82 -2.20 17.21
C ALA A 43 -9.21 -0.98 16.51
N LYS A 44 -7.87 -0.88 16.59
CA LYS A 44 -7.11 0.26 16.07
C LYS A 44 -6.95 0.21 14.55
N TYR A 45 -6.82 -0.99 13.98
CA TYR A 45 -6.45 -1.17 12.58
C TYR A 45 -7.60 -1.73 11.75
N VAL A 46 -7.70 -1.28 10.49
CA VAL A 46 -8.65 -1.80 9.50
C VAL A 46 -7.88 -2.33 8.30
N LEU A 47 -7.94 -3.64 8.07
CA LEU A 47 -7.25 -4.31 6.97
C LEU A 47 -8.20 -4.52 5.79
N PHE A 48 -7.79 -4.07 4.60
CA PHE A 48 -8.51 -4.35 3.36
C PHE A 48 -7.59 -4.47 2.14
N GLY A 49 -8.09 -5.10 1.08
CA GLY A 49 -7.40 -5.25 -0.19
C GLY A 49 -7.97 -4.41 -1.33
N ILE A 50 -7.12 -4.11 -2.33
CA ILE A 50 -7.51 -3.53 -3.62
C ILE A 50 -7.01 -4.46 -4.73
N PRO A 51 -7.75 -5.54 -5.08
CA PRO A 51 -7.28 -6.58 -5.98
C PRO A 51 -7.36 -6.17 -7.46
N GLU A 52 -6.45 -5.28 -7.90
CA GLU A 52 -6.36 -4.79 -9.28
C GLU A 52 -4.92 -4.61 -9.78
N ASP A 53 -4.73 -4.54 -11.10
CA ASP A 53 -3.44 -4.22 -11.74
C ASP A 53 -3.60 -3.30 -12.98
N ILE A 54 -4.73 -2.60 -13.06
CA ILE A 54 -5.09 -1.70 -14.16
C ILE A 54 -4.11 -0.53 -14.22
N GLY A 55 -3.76 0.05 -13.06
CA GLY A 55 -2.78 1.13 -12.99
C GLY A 55 -1.39 0.73 -13.45
N ILE A 56 -0.97 -0.49 -13.13
CA ILE A 56 0.30 -1.07 -13.58
C ILE A 56 0.30 -1.20 -15.10
N ARG A 57 -0.75 -1.79 -15.67
CA ARG A 57 -0.92 -1.93 -17.13
C ARG A 57 -0.96 -0.56 -17.83
N GLY A 58 -1.62 0.42 -17.22
CA GLY A 58 -1.68 1.80 -17.70
C GLY A 58 -0.30 2.48 -17.74
N ASN A 59 0.63 2.07 -16.87
CA ASN A 59 2.01 2.53 -16.78
C ASN A 59 3.00 1.60 -17.49
N LEU A 60 2.53 0.78 -18.44
CA LEU A 60 3.36 -0.15 -19.22
C LEU A 60 4.01 -1.29 -18.41
N GLY A 61 3.54 -1.52 -17.19
CA GLY A 61 3.98 -2.62 -16.33
C GLY A 61 3.30 -3.96 -16.62
N LYS A 62 3.74 -5.00 -15.90
CA LYS A 62 3.21 -6.36 -16.01
C LYS A 62 2.10 -6.60 -14.98
N ALA A 63 0.97 -7.11 -15.44
CA ALA A 63 -0.15 -7.52 -14.58
C ALA A 63 0.27 -8.60 -13.57
N GLY A 64 -0.47 -8.70 -12.46
CA GLY A 64 -0.22 -9.69 -11.40
C GLY A 64 -0.51 -9.20 -9.99
N ALA A 65 -0.48 -7.88 -9.76
CA ALA A 65 -0.69 -7.32 -8.41
C ALA A 65 -2.10 -7.59 -7.85
N ALA A 66 -3.09 -7.84 -8.71
CA ALA A 66 -4.43 -8.26 -8.30
C ALA A 66 -4.43 -9.55 -7.44
N GLY A 67 -3.39 -10.38 -7.54
CA GLY A 67 -3.24 -11.59 -6.73
C GLY A 67 -2.72 -11.37 -5.31
N ALA A 68 -2.20 -10.17 -4.98
CA ALA A 68 -1.55 -9.88 -3.69
C ALA A 68 -2.48 -10.12 -2.51
N TRP A 69 -3.70 -9.59 -2.58
CA TRP A 69 -4.67 -9.63 -1.49
C TRP A 69 -5.02 -11.07 -1.08
N LYS A 70 -5.32 -11.92 -2.05
CA LYS A 70 -5.62 -13.34 -1.81
C LYS A 70 -4.44 -14.07 -1.15
N CYS A 71 -3.22 -13.84 -1.63
CA CYS A 71 -2.02 -14.48 -1.08
C CYS A 71 -1.74 -14.00 0.35
N CYS A 72 -1.93 -12.71 0.62
CA CYS A 72 -1.86 -12.11 1.94
C CYS A 72 -2.83 -12.80 2.91
N LEU A 73 -4.13 -12.86 2.57
CA LEU A 73 -5.14 -13.50 3.42
C LEU A 73 -4.84 -14.97 3.71
N ASN A 74 -4.45 -15.73 2.67
CA ASN A 74 -4.09 -17.14 2.82
C ASN A 74 -2.98 -17.36 3.86
N SER A 75 -2.05 -16.42 3.97
CA SER A 75 -0.94 -16.51 4.93
C SER A 75 -1.28 -15.89 6.28
N LEU A 76 -1.76 -14.64 6.30
CA LEU A 76 -2.04 -13.89 7.52
C LEU A 76 -3.06 -14.60 8.39
N LEU A 77 -4.19 -15.07 7.83
CA LEU A 77 -5.24 -15.69 8.63
C LEU A 77 -4.82 -17.03 9.25
N ASN A 78 -3.71 -17.61 8.78
CA ASN A 78 -3.20 -18.91 9.23
C ASN A 78 -1.99 -18.83 10.18
N ILE A 79 -1.50 -17.64 10.51
CA ILE A 79 -0.52 -17.47 11.59
C ILE A 79 -1.20 -17.68 12.95
N GLN A 80 -0.41 -17.92 14.00
CA GLN A 80 -0.95 -18.08 15.35
C GLN A 80 -1.39 -16.75 15.94
N ALA A 81 -2.57 -16.74 16.56
CA ALA A 81 -3.00 -15.71 17.50
C ALA A 81 -2.25 -15.91 18.81
N ASN A 82 -1.44 -14.91 19.21
CA ASN A 82 -0.67 -14.94 20.45
C ASN A 82 -0.39 -13.52 20.95
N GLN A 83 0.32 -13.41 22.08
CA GLN A 83 0.66 -12.14 22.74
C GLN A 83 1.40 -11.12 21.85
N TYR A 84 2.00 -11.54 20.73
CA TYR A 84 2.75 -10.69 19.80
C TYR A 84 1.98 -10.35 18.52
N THR A 85 1.05 -11.22 18.07
CA THR A 85 0.30 -11.01 16.82
C THR A 85 -1.02 -10.27 17.03
N LYS A 86 -1.63 -10.35 18.23
CA LYS A 86 -2.78 -9.53 18.67
C LYS A 86 -3.87 -9.28 17.60
N PRO A 87 -4.42 -10.33 16.96
CA PRO A 87 -5.44 -10.21 15.91
C PRO A 87 -6.68 -9.40 16.31
N GLU A 88 -7.02 -9.36 17.59
CA GLU A 88 -8.13 -8.57 18.13
C GLU A 88 -8.02 -7.06 17.88
N LYS A 89 -6.79 -6.55 17.63
CA LYS A 89 -6.57 -5.15 17.26
C LYS A 89 -6.97 -4.81 15.82
N VAL A 90 -7.34 -5.82 15.02
CA VAL A 90 -7.55 -5.69 13.56
C VAL A 90 -8.99 -6.02 13.19
N ILE A 91 -9.64 -5.10 12.48
CA ILE A 91 -10.87 -5.33 11.74
C ILE A 91 -10.48 -5.82 10.35
N LEU A 92 -10.91 -7.02 9.97
CA LEU A 92 -10.82 -7.48 8.58
C LEU A 92 -12.04 -6.98 7.81
N LEU A 93 -11.87 -5.87 7.10
CA LEU A 93 -12.97 -5.24 6.37
C LEU A 93 -13.36 -6.03 5.13
N GLY A 94 -12.38 -6.49 4.34
CA GLY A 94 -12.62 -7.16 3.06
C GLY A 94 -11.86 -6.48 1.91
N GLU A 95 -12.53 -6.17 0.81
CA GLU A 95 -11.88 -5.62 -0.39
C GLU A 95 -12.69 -4.55 -1.11
N VAL A 96 -11.99 -3.66 -1.82
CA VAL A 96 -12.61 -2.86 -2.89
C VAL A 96 -13.01 -3.79 -4.03
N ASP A 97 -14.27 -3.71 -4.45
CA ASP A 97 -14.77 -4.52 -5.56
C ASP A 97 -14.29 -4.01 -6.90
N CYS A 98 -13.11 -4.48 -7.31
CA CYS A 98 -12.50 -4.15 -8.59
C CYS A 98 -13.00 -5.04 -9.75
N SER A 99 -13.89 -6.01 -9.51
CA SER A 99 -14.24 -7.06 -10.48
C SER A 99 -14.76 -6.50 -11.81
N ASN A 100 -15.70 -5.57 -11.77
CA ASN A 100 -16.25 -4.91 -12.96
C ASN A 100 -15.19 -4.09 -13.70
N ALA A 101 -14.35 -3.34 -12.98
CA ALA A 101 -13.27 -2.56 -13.58
C ALA A 101 -12.23 -3.47 -14.26
N MET A 102 -11.84 -4.57 -13.60
CA MET A 102 -10.93 -5.57 -14.15
C MET A 102 -11.49 -6.25 -15.40
N GLN A 103 -12.77 -6.62 -15.39
CA GLN A 103 -13.44 -7.19 -16.55
C GLN A 103 -13.54 -6.20 -17.72
N LYS A 104 -13.85 -4.93 -17.45
CA LYS A 104 -13.84 -3.89 -18.48
C LYS A 104 -12.43 -3.73 -19.04
N ALA A 105 -11.42 -3.64 -18.18
CA ALA A 105 -10.03 -3.51 -18.59
C ALA A 105 -9.54 -4.70 -19.43
N SER A 106 -9.99 -5.93 -19.18
CA SER A 106 -9.62 -7.10 -20.00
C SER A 106 -10.27 -7.11 -21.37
N ASN A 107 -11.37 -6.39 -21.55
CA ASN A 107 -12.12 -6.33 -22.82
C ASN A 107 -11.68 -5.17 -23.73
N ILE A 108 -10.77 -4.31 -23.28
CA ILE A 108 -10.21 -3.23 -24.12
C ILE A 108 -9.10 -3.84 -24.98
N ASP A 109 -9.20 -3.68 -26.30
CA ASP A 109 -8.15 -4.08 -27.24
C ASP A 109 -6.88 -3.27 -26.98
N VAL A 110 -5.75 -3.95 -26.83
CA VAL A 110 -4.43 -3.34 -26.62
C VAL A 110 -4.02 -2.49 -27.84
N ALA A 111 -4.54 -2.78 -29.03
CA ALA A 111 -4.33 -1.99 -30.23
C ALA A 111 -5.19 -0.72 -30.32
N ASP A 112 -6.13 -0.51 -29.39
CA ASP A 112 -6.96 0.69 -29.35
C ASP A 112 -6.11 1.94 -29.09
N PRO A 113 -6.20 3.00 -29.92
CA PRO A 113 -5.40 4.22 -29.72
C PRO A 113 -5.70 4.94 -28.38
N ASN A 114 -6.85 4.66 -27.76
CA ASN A 114 -7.25 5.21 -26.47
C ASN A 114 -7.12 4.19 -25.33
N TYR A 115 -6.38 3.08 -25.53
CA TYR A 115 -6.21 2.02 -24.53
C TYR A 115 -5.86 2.58 -23.14
N HIS A 116 -4.81 3.39 -23.07
CA HIS A 116 -4.31 3.96 -21.82
C HIS A 116 -5.29 4.93 -21.16
N LEU A 117 -5.96 5.77 -21.96
CA LEU A 117 -6.99 6.70 -21.47
C LEU A 117 -8.16 5.93 -20.82
N LYS A 118 -8.63 4.88 -21.50
CA LYS A 118 -9.72 4.03 -20.99
C LYS A 118 -9.35 3.29 -19.71
N LEU A 119 -8.08 2.84 -19.57
CA LEU A 119 -7.59 2.29 -18.30
C LEU A 119 -7.56 3.37 -17.21
N GLY A 120 -7.09 4.58 -17.55
CA GLY A 120 -7.12 5.76 -16.68
C GLY A 120 -8.50 6.07 -16.11
N ASP A 121 -9.53 6.02 -16.96
CA ASP A 121 -10.93 6.24 -16.54
C ASP A 121 -11.43 5.18 -15.55
N LEU A 122 -10.96 3.93 -15.68
CA LEU A 122 -11.29 2.86 -14.74
C LEU A 122 -10.59 3.06 -13.40
N ILE A 123 -9.33 3.49 -13.42
CA ILE A 123 -8.55 3.80 -12.21
C ILE A 123 -9.19 4.96 -11.46
N GLY A 124 -9.62 6.03 -12.15
CA GLY A 124 -10.32 7.15 -11.52
C GLY A 124 -11.57 6.71 -10.76
N LYS A 125 -12.30 5.69 -11.23
CA LYS A 125 -13.46 5.13 -10.51
C LYS A 125 -13.04 4.33 -9.27
N ILE A 126 -11.93 3.61 -9.34
CA ILE A 126 -11.36 2.91 -8.19
C ILE A 126 -10.90 3.92 -7.14
N ASP A 127 -10.22 5.00 -7.56
CA ASP A 127 -9.75 6.08 -6.71
C ASP A 127 -10.90 6.70 -5.88
N GLU A 128 -12.09 6.89 -6.45
CA GLU A 128 -13.29 7.37 -5.74
C GLU A 128 -13.83 6.37 -4.70
N VAL A 129 -13.70 5.07 -4.93
CA VAL A 129 -14.11 4.06 -3.95
C VAL A 129 -13.09 3.97 -2.81
N VAL A 130 -11.80 3.93 -3.15
CA VAL A 130 -10.69 3.89 -2.18
C VAL A 130 -10.73 5.12 -1.29
N SER A 131 -10.81 6.32 -1.86
CA SER A 131 -10.87 7.57 -1.09
C SER A 131 -12.02 7.59 -0.10
N ARG A 132 -13.27 7.32 -0.54
CA ARG A 132 -14.42 7.25 0.37
C ARG A 132 -14.24 6.26 1.51
N MET A 133 -13.68 5.08 1.23
CA MET A 133 -13.44 4.06 2.24
C MET A 133 -12.37 4.49 3.24
N VAL A 134 -11.24 5.03 2.76
CA VAL A 134 -10.18 5.56 3.62
C VAL A 134 -10.69 6.75 4.46
N THR A 135 -11.49 7.64 3.87
CA THR A 135 -12.12 8.76 4.59
C THR A 135 -12.95 8.24 5.76
N LYS A 136 -13.78 7.20 5.55
CA LYS A 136 -14.61 6.61 6.60
C LYS A 136 -13.79 5.95 7.70
N ILE A 137 -12.73 5.21 7.34
CA ILE A 137 -11.85 4.54 8.31
C ILE A 137 -11.14 5.56 9.21
N ILE A 138 -10.53 6.58 8.61
CA ILE A 138 -9.77 7.58 9.36
C ILE A 138 -10.70 8.48 10.17
N SER A 139 -11.87 8.84 9.64
CA SER A 139 -12.89 9.60 10.39
C SER A 139 -13.41 8.85 11.63
N ALA A 140 -13.34 7.51 11.63
CA ALA A 140 -13.66 6.66 12.78
C ALA A 140 -12.49 6.52 13.78
N GLY A 141 -11.39 7.26 13.59
CA GLY A 141 -10.21 7.22 14.45
C GLY A 141 -9.37 5.95 14.30
N LYS A 142 -9.43 5.30 13.14
CA LYS A 142 -8.70 4.05 12.86
C LYS A 142 -7.62 4.22 11.80
N ILE A 143 -6.66 3.30 11.82
CA ILE A 143 -5.54 3.26 10.88
C ILE A 143 -5.79 2.17 9.82
N PRO A 144 -5.97 2.52 8.54
CA PRO A 144 -6.07 1.54 7.47
C PRO A 144 -4.71 0.87 7.19
N ILE A 145 -4.77 -0.42 6.92
CA ILE A 145 -3.69 -1.23 6.36
C ILE A 145 -4.19 -1.73 5.00
N ILE A 146 -3.60 -1.22 3.94
CA ILE A 146 -4.04 -1.44 2.56
C ILE A 146 -3.11 -2.42 1.85
N ILE A 147 -3.67 -3.47 1.25
CA ILE A 147 -2.91 -4.43 0.42
C ILE A 147 -3.31 -4.35 -1.05
N GLY A 148 -2.33 -4.10 -1.89
CA GLY A 148 -2.48 -4.08 -3.35
C GLY A 148 -3.10 -2.77 -3.83
N GLY A 149 -3.51 -2.69 -5.09
CA GLY A 149 -2.96 -3.38 -6.23
C GLY A 149 -1.69 -2.65 -6.65
N GLY A 150 -1.77 -1.91 -7.75
CA GLY A 150 -0.68 -1.02 -8.15
C GLY A 150 -0.51 0.19 -7.24
N HIS A 151 0.63 0.86 -7.36
CA HIS A 151 0.93 2.07 -6.60
C HIS A 151 0.03 3.27 -6.96
N ASN A 152 -0.82 3.15 -8.00
CA ASN A 152 -1.86 4.13 -8.30
C ASN A 152 -2.83 4.36 -7.14
N ASN A 153 -3.03 3.34 -6.29
CA ASN A 153 -3.97 3.44 -5.16
C ASN A 153 -3.52 4.44 -4.10
N ALA A 154 -2.24 4.82 -4.06
CA ALA A 154 -1.73 5.87 -3.18
C ALA A 154 -2.51 7.18 -3.33
N TYR A 155 -2.98 7.51 -4.55
CA TYR A 155 -3.84 8.67 -4.78
C TYR A 155 -5.14 8.60 -3.97
N GLY A 156 -5.87 7.48 -4.04
CA GLY A 156 -7.09 7.26 -3.27
C GLY A 156 -6.83 7.30 -1.75
N ASN A 157 -5.71 6.71 -1.30
CA ASN A 157 -5.30 6.72 0.11
C ASN A 157 -5.03 8.14 0.61
N MET A 158 -4.24 8.93 -0.13
CA MET A 158 -3.94 10.32 0.21
C MET A 158 -5.17 11.21 0.16
N LYS A 159 -6.01 11.09 -0.88
CA LYS A 159 -7.26 11.85 -1.00
C LYS A 159 -8.17 11.56 0.19
N GLY A 160 -8.43 10.29 0.49
CA GLY A 160 -9.32 9.93 1.60
C GLY A 160 -8.78 10.35 2.97
N THR A 161 -7.47 10.23 3.18
CA THR A 161 -6.80 10.73 4.39
C THR A 161 -6.94 12.24 4.51
N SER A 162 -6.66 12.96 3.43
CA SER A 162 -6.74 14.42 3.41
C SER A 162 -8.15 14.94 3.65
N GLU A 163 -9.16 14.29 3.08
CA GLU A 163 -10.57 14.62 3.31
C GLU A 163 -10.99 14.39 4.76
N ALA A 164 -10.60 13.27 5.36
CA ALA A 164 -10.92 12.96 6.76
C ALA A 164 -10.27 13.95 7.73
N LEU A 165 -8.99 14.28 7.50
CA LEU A 165 -8.21 15.16 8.36
C LEU A 165 -8.40 16.65 8.01
N LYS A 166 -9.06 16.95 6.89
CA LYS A 166 -9.21 18.29 6.30
C LYS A 166 -7.87 18.99 6.08
N LYS A 167 -6.84 18.22 5.72
CA LYS A 167 -5.46 18.67 5.60
C LYS A 167 -4.66 17.70 4.74
N SER A 168 -3.74 18.22 3.93
CA SER A 168 -2.79 17.40 3.17
C SER A 168 -2.00 16.46 4.09
N VAL A 169 -1.72 15.25 3.61
CA VAL A 169 -0.96 14.23 4.34
C VAL A 169 0.48 14.20 3.87
N ASN A 170 1.43 14.07 4.79
CA ASN A 170 2.84 13.84 4.43
C ASN A 170 3.05 12.37 4.06
N ILE A 171 4.05 12.05 3.26
CA ILE A 171 4.30 10.68 2.83
C ILE A 171 5.78 10.33 2.97
N LEU A 172 6.04 9.18 3.59
CA LEU A 172 7.29 8.45 3.44
C LEU A 172 7.05 7.24 2.54
N ASN A 173 7.70 7.23 1.38
CA ASN A 173 7.59 6.19 0.38
C ASN A 173 8.88 5.38 0.28
N ILE A 174 8.81 4.08 0.55
CA ILE A 174 9.92 3.14 0.39
C ILE A 174 9.79 2.51 -0.99
N ASP A 175 10.53 3.03 -1.96
CA ASP A 175 10.30 2.78 -3.39
C ASP A 175 11.59 2.99 -4.19
N ALA A 176 11.77 2.17 -5.24
CA ALA A 176 12.83 2.34 -6.23
C ALA A 176 12.53 3.46 -7.24
N HIS A 177 11.27 3.90 -7.33
CA HIS A 177 10.74 4.92 -8.22
C HIS A 177 10.26 6.15 -7.46
N THR A 178 9.97 7.22 -8.20
CA THR A 178 9.42 8.45 -7.60
C THR A 178 7.91 8.50 -7.61
N ASP A 179 7.30 7.82 -8.59
CA ASP A 179 5.88 7.89 -8.92
C ASP A 179 5.33 9.32 -9.07
N LEU A 180 6.21 10.21 -9.55
CA LEU A 180 5.94 11.60 -9.89
C LEU A 180 5.86 11.83 -11.41
N ARG A 181 5.44 10.82 -12.20
CA ARG A 181 5.24 11.01 -13.64
C ARG A 181 4.14 12.04 -13.92
N LYS A 182 4.09 12.53 -15.15
CA LYS A 182 3.13 13.52 -15.61
C LYS A 182 1.68 13.02 -15.49
N THR A 183 0.75 13.96 -15.38
CA THR A 183 -0.68 13.70 -15.17
C THR A 183 -1.47 13.75 -16.48
N GLU A 184 -1.09 12.95 -17.48
CA GLU A 184 -1.85 12.83 -18.74
C GLU A 184 -3.13 11.99 -18.58
N TYR A 185 -3.02 10.86 -17.89
CA TYR A 185 -4.10 9.96 -17.50
C TYR A 185 -3.67 9.22 -16.23
N ARG A 186 -4.59 8.59 -15.48
CA ARG A 186 -4.25 7.87 -14.24
C ARG A 186 -3.53 6.55 -14.55
N HIS A 187 -2.43 6.26 -13.84
CA HIS A 187 -1.71 4.99 -13.88
C HIS A 187 -0.85 4.82 -12.60
N SER A 188 -0.09 3.72 -12.44
CA SER A 188 0.66 3.46 -11.20
C SER A 188 1.69 4.56 -10.88
N GLY A 189 2.52 4.93 -11.85
CA GLY A 189 3.62 5.89 -11.62
C GLY A 189 3.27 7.38 -11.50
N ASN A 190 2.02 7.77 -11.24
CA ASN A 190 1.66 9.19 -11.10
C ASN A 190 0.64 9.49 -9.98
N GLY A 191 0.41 8.57 -9.05
CA GLY A 191 -0.49 8.80 -7.90
C GLY A 191 -0.12 10.05 -7.09
N PHE A 192 1.17 10.23 -6.78
CA PHE A 192 1.69 11.36 -6.03
C PHE A 192 1.59 12.69 -6.79
N SER A 193 1.80 12.69 -8.11
CA SER A 193 1.61 13.89 -8.94
C SER A 193 0.17 14.40 -8.95
N TYR A 194 -0.81 13.50 -9.05
CA TYR A 194 -2.22 13.87 -8.96
C TYR A 194 -2.58 14.40 -7.56
N ALA A 195 -2.16 13.69 -6.52
CA ALA A 195 -2.39 14.13 -5.14
C ALA A 195 -1.76 15.49 -4.85
N ARG A 196 -0.58 15.77 -5.41
CA ARG A 196 0.08 17.09 -5.33
C ARG A 196 -0.75 18.18 -5.98
N LYS A 197 -1.19 17.95 -7.22
CA LYS A 197 -1.96 18.92 -8.01
C LYS A 197 -3.27 19.31 -7.33
N GLU A 198 -3.85 18.39 -6.57
CA GLU A 198 -5.12 18.58 -5.84
C GLU A 198 -4.92 18.95 -4.36
N ASN A 199 -3.68 19.20 -3.92
CA ASN A 199 -3.31 19.56 -2.55
C ASN A 199 -3.63 18.51 -1.48
N PHE A 200 -3.68 17.23 -1.86
CA PHE A 200 -3.76 16.12 -0.91
C PHE A 200 -2.41 15.70 -0.34
N LEU A 201 -1.31 15.98 -1.06
CA LEU A 201 0.06 15.64 -0.66
C LEU A 201 0.81 16.84 -0.05
N GLY A 202 1.24 16.69 1.21
CA GLY A 202 2.03 17.64 1.99
C GLY A 202 3.53 17.49 1.73
N LYS A 203 4.32 17.02 2.69
CA LYS A 203 5.73 16.66 2.48
C LYS A 203 5.85 15.29 1.81
N TYR A 204 6.85 15.09 0.96
CA TYR A 204 7.09 13.80 0.31
C TYR A 204 8.55 13.37 0.41
N ARG A 205 8.80 12.22 1.03
CA ARG A 205 10.13 11.62 1.14
C ARG A 205 10.16 10.26 0.47
N ILE A 206 11.15 10.03 -0.38
CA ILE A 206 11.40 8.72 -1.00
C ILE A 206 12.65 8.10 -0.39
N PHE A 207 12.55 6.89 0.12
CA PHE A 207 13.67 6.18 0.72
C PHE A 207 14.05 4.95 -0.12
N GLY A 208 15.22 5.01 -0.75
CA GLY A 208 15.71 3.95 -1.63
C GLY A 208 15.46 4.20 -3.12
N LEU A 209 15.36 5.46 -3.54
CA LEU A 209 15.16 5.84 -4.93
C LEU A 209 16.34 5.35 -5.80
N HIS A 210 16.06 4.72 -6.94
CA HIS A 210 17.09 4.31 -7.88
C HIS A 210 17.35 5.40 -8.92
N GLN A 211 18.63 5.71 -9.14
CA GLN A 211 19.03 6.72 -10.14
C GLN A 211 18.62 6.32 -11.56
N ASN A 212 18.72 5.03 -11.87
CA ASN A 212 18.51 4.50 -13.23
C ASN A 212 17.08 4.64 -13.76
N TYR A 213 16.09 4.82 -12.88
CA TYR A 213 14.67 4.83 -13.24
C TYR A 213 14.04 6.22 -13.19
N THR A 214 14.81 7.23 -12.81
CA THR A 214 14.29 8.59 -12.55
C THR A 214 14.67 9.55 -13.69
N PRO A 215 13.69 10.08 -14.44
CA PRO A 215 13.94 11.11 -15.43
C PRO A 215 14.46 12.42 -14.82
N GLN A 216 15.36 13.11 -15.53
CA GLN A 216 16.00 14.36 -15.09
C GLN A 216 15.00 15.44 -14.63
N TYR A 217 13.87 15.61 -15.32
CA TYR A 217 12.87 16.62 -14.94
C TYR A 217 12.28 16.40 -13.54
N ILE A 218 12.23 15.14 -13.06
CA ILE A 218 11.73 14.85 -11.71
C ILE A 218 12.78 15.27 -10.67
N PHE A 219 14.06 14.99 -10.91
CA PHE A 219 15.14 15.47 -10.04
C PHE A 219 15.13 17.00 -9.93
N GLU A 220 15.01 17.71 -11.06
CA GLU A 220 14.95 19.18 -11.06
C GLU A 220 13.77 19.69 -10.23
N ASN A 221 12.58 19.11 -10.41
CA ASN A 221 11.40 19.49 -9.64
C ASN A 221 11.56 19.23 -8.14
N MET A 222 12.08 18.06 -7.76
CA MET A 222 12.27 17.70 -6.35
C MET A 222 13.34 18.56 -5.68
N LEU A 223 14.46 18.83 -6.35
CA LEU A 223 15.55 19.67 -5.81
C LEU A 223 15.15 21.14 -5.64
N HIS A 224 14.14 21.61 -6.37
CA HIS A 224 13.57 22.94 -6.20
C HIS A 224 12.43 23.00 -5.16
N SER A 225 12.03 21.87 -4.60
CA SER A 225 10.95 21.77 -3.61
C SER A 225 11.50 21.69 -2.20
N ALA A 226 11.04 22.57 -1.30
CA ALA A 226 11.37 22.48 0.12
C ALA A 226 10.62 21.34 0.84
N ASN A 227 9.55 20.82 0.24
CA ASN A 227 8.69 19.79 0.82
C ASN A 227 9.06 18.38 0.38
N ASP A 228 9.89 18.25 -0.66
CA ASP A 228 10.24 16.98 -1.25
C ASP A 228 11.69 16.60 -0.96
N GLY A 229 11.98 15.32 -0.90
CA GLY A 229 13.32 14.82 -0.65
C GLY A 229 13.43 13.34 -0.96
N PHE A 230 14.66 12.86 -1.14
CA PHE A 230 14.90 11.46 -1.44
C PHE A 230 16.26 10.99 -0.93
N ARG A 231 16.36 9.69 -0.65
CA ARG A 231 17.63 8.99 -0.44
C ARG A 231 17.86 8.00 -1.57
N LEU A 232 18.95 8.20 -2.30
CA LEU A 232 19.33 7.33 -3.40
C LEU A 232 19.84 5.98 -2.87
N PHE A 233 19.33 4.89 -3.43
CA PHE A 233 19.74 3.55 -3.04
C PHE A 233 21.23 3.32 -3.28
N GLU A 234 21.79 3.88 -4.37
CA GLU A 234 23.21 3.78 -4.72
C GLU A 234 24.13 4.39 -3.65
N HIS A 235 23.64 5.37 -2.87
CA HIS A 235 24.38 5.88 -1.72
C HIS A 235 24.18 5.01 -0.48
N LEU A 236 22.96 4.53 -0.25
CA LEU A 236 22.63 3.70 0.92
C LEU A 236 23.40 2.37 0.92
N ILE A 237 23.61 1.73 -0.24
CA ILE A 237 24.33 0.45 -0.32
C ILE A 237 25.81 0.54 0.06
N LEU A 238 26.38 1.74 0.08
CA LEU A 238 27.76 1.98 0.51
C LEU A 238 27.88 2.14 2.03
N MET A 239 26.74 2.20 2.73
CA MET A 239 26.67 2.45 4.17
C MET A 239 26.49 1.14 4.96
N PRO A 240 27.01 1.08 6.20
CA PRO A 240 26.62 0.04 7.14
C PRO A 240 25.12 0.07 7.44
N SER A 241 24.54 -1.09 7.79
CA SER A 241 23.11 -1.24 8.09
C SER A 241 22.60 -0.23 9.13
N GLU A 242 23.37 0.06 10.17
CA GLU A 242 23.01 1.01 11.23
C GLU A 242 22.87 2.43 10.68
N LYS A 243 23.71 2.81 9.71
CA LYS A 243 23.65 4.11 9.05
C LYS A 243 22.48 4.22 8.08
N ILE A 244 22.11 3.12 7.41
CA ILE A 244 20.89 3.07 6.60
C ILE A 244 19.65 3.28 7.49
N VAL A 245 19.59 2.59 8.63
CA VAL A 245 18.50 2.77 9.60
C VAL A 245 18.45 4.20 10.15
N GLN A 246 19.60 4.80 10.43
CA GLN A 246 19.65 6.21 10.83
C GLN A 246 19.14 7.14 9.73
N ALA A 247 19.55 6.94 8.48
CA ALA A 247 19.06 7.72 7.34
C ALA A 247 17.53 7.57 7.16
N PHE A 248 16.98 6.37 7.39
CA PHE A 248 15.54 6.16 7.38
C PHE A 248 14.83 6.97 8.47
N ARG A 249 15.38 6.98 9.69
CA ARG A 249 14.83 7.78 10.80
C ARG A 249 14.85 9.28 10.51
N GLU A 250 15.88 9.80 9.86
CA GLU A 250 15.95 11.21 9.44
C GLU A 250 14.83 11.57 8.45
N GLU A 251 14.55 10.71 7.47
CA GLU A 251 13.45 10.94 6.54
C GLU A 251 12.08 10.78 7.20
N LEU A 252 11.95 9.83 8.13
CA LEU A 252 10.75 9.64 8.94
C LEU A 252 10.46 10.88 9.80
N GLU A 253 11.44 11.37 10.55
CA GLU A 253 11.32 12.56 11.40
C GLU A 253 10.84 13.77 10.59
N PHE A 254 11.33 13.93 9.35
CA PHE A 254 10.92 15.04 8.49
C PHE A 254 9.42 15.05 8.20
N VAL A 255 8.79 13.88 8.06
CA VAL A 255 7.37 13.74 7.74
C VAL A 255 6.49 13.52 8.97
N SER A 256 7.02 12.91 10.05
CA SER A 256 6.24 12.42 11.18
C SER A 256 5.88 13.46 12.23
N HIS A 257 6.43 14.69 12.14
CA HIS A 257 5.98 15.84 12.94
C HIS A 257 4.51 16.23 12.71
N ASP A 258 3.87 15.67 11.69
CA ASP A 258 2.46 15.89 11.35
C ASP A 258 1.88 14.57 10.80
N ASN A 259 0.60 14.60 10.44
CA ASN A 259 -0.09 13.47 9.84
C ASN A 259 0.64 12.95 8.59
N PHE A 260 1.05 11.68 8.63
CA PHE A 260 1.73 11.03 7.51
C PHE A 260 1.20 9.64 7.19
N GLY A 261 1.38 9.23 5.94
CA GLY A 261 1.18 7.86 5.47
C GLY A 261 2.51 7.18 5.16
N LEU A 262 2.55 5.87 5.36
CA LEU A 262 3.67 5.02 4.95
C LEU A 262 3.30 4.22 3.70
N GLU A 263 4.07 4.41 2.64
CA GLU A 263 3.96 3.70 1.38
C GLU A 263 5.13 2.70 1.27
N LEU A 264 4.83 1.44 0.96
CA LEU A 264 5.82 0.43 0.64
C LEU A 264 5.55 -0.12 -0.75
N ASP A 265 6.41 0.25 -1.69
CA ASP A 265 6.49 -0.42 -2.98
C ASP A 265 7.32 -1.70 -2.84
N CYS A 266 6.70 -2.84 -3.16
CA CYS A 266 7.39 -4.12 -3.12
C CYS A 266 8.54 -4.22 -4.13
N ASP A 267 8.61 -3.35 -5.14
CA ASP A 267 9.71 -3.30 -6.09
C ASP A 267 11.02 -2.75 -5.49
N ALA A 268 10.98 -2.07 -4.34
CA ALA A 268 12.18 -1.65 -3.61
C ALA A 268 12.90 -2.83 -2.93
N ILE A 269 12.26 -4.00 -2.90
CA ILE A 269 12.74 -5.20 -2.20
C ILE A 269 13.46 -6.11 -3.19
N LYS A 270 14.73 -6.43 -2.89
CA LYS A 270 15.56 -7.29 -3.73
C LYS A 270 14.89 -8.64 -4.02
N GLY A 271 14.63 -8.90 -5.30
CA GLY A 271 14.09 -10.17 -5.79
C GLY A 271 12.64 -10.45 -5.38
N PHE A 272 11.92 -9.46 -4.86
CA PHE A 272 10.52 -9.64 -4.51
C PHE A 272 9.66 -9.71 -5.79
N PRO A 273 8.64 -10.59 -5.87
CA PRO A 273 7.75 -10.62 -7.02
C PRO A 273 6.96 -9.30 -7.14
N SER A 274 7.26 -8.52 -8.18
CA SER A 274 6.57 -7.28 -8.54
C SER A 274 6.61 -7.06 -10.05
N SER A 275 5.83 -6.09 -10.55
CA SER A 275 5.82 -5.70 -11.97
C SER A 275 7.21 -5.29 -12.46
N ALA A 276 7.91 -4.47 -11.66
CA ALA A 276 9.25 -3.96 -11.90
C ALA A 276 10.31 -4.66 -11.03
N GLN A 277 10.23 -5.99 -10.89
CA GLN A 277 11.15 -6.76 -10.04
C GLN A 277 12.61 -6.40 -10.30
N THR A 278 13.33 -6.07 -9.22
CA THR A 278 14.74 -5.69 -9.25
C THR A 278 15.65 -6.75 -8.60
N PRO A 279 16.85 -7.01 -9.16
CA PRO A 279 17.87 -7.81 -8.48
C PRO A 279 18.66 -7.02 -7.42
N SER A 280 18.46 -5.71 -7.35
CA SER A 280 19.16 -4.78 -6.44
C SER A 280 18.12 -3.99 -5.66
N GLY A 281 18.12 -4.07 -4.33
CA GLY A 281 17.12 -3.44 -3.49
C GLY A 281 17.34 -3.80 -2.03
N PHE A 282 16.44 -3.37 -1.14
CA PHE A 282 16.52 -3.69 0.28
C PHE A 282 16.30 -5.18 0.54
N ALA A 283 16.96 -5.70 1.57
CA ALA A 283 16.62 -7.01 2.11
C ALA A 283 15.28 -6.94 2.86
N ILE A 284 14.47 -8.01 2.80
CA ILE A 284 13.16 -8.09 3.49
C ILE A 284 13.27 -7.73 4.97
N ASN A 285 14.28 -8.22 5.69
CA ASN A 285 14.44 -7.92 7.12
C ASN A 285 14.73 -6.44 7.40
N MET A 286 15.30 -5.70 6.45
CA MET A 286 15.48 -4.26 6.58
C MET A 286 14.13 -3.55 6.46
N ILE A 287 13.29 -3.96 5.51
CA ILE A 287 11.92 -3.44 5.34
C ILE A 287 11.08 -3.69 6.60
N ARG A 288 11.17 -4.91 7.17
CA ARG A 288 10.52 -5.24 8.43
C ARG A 288 10.92 -4.30 9.57
N ASN A 289 12.21 -3.94 9.63
CA ASN A 289 12.72 -2.97 10.59
C ASN A 289 12.15 -1.57 10.33
N PHE A 290 12.16 -1.08 9.09
CA PHE A 290 11.60 0.22 8.71
C PHE A 290 10.11 0.35 9.07
N ILE A 291 9.31 -0.69 8.78
CA ILE A 291 7.89 -0.71 9.15
C ILE A 291 7.72 -0.64 10.67
N SER A 292 8.49 -1.44 11.43
CA SER A 292 8.42 -1.44 12.89
C SER A 292 8.78 -0.06 13.47
N ILE A 293 9.80 0.60 12.90
CA ILE A 293 10.21 1.94 13.31
C ILE A 293 9.11 2.97 13.03
N ALA A 294 8.54 2.95 11.82
CA ALA A 294 7.51 3.91 11.45
C ALA A 294 6.18 3.70 12.20
N SER A 295 5.85 2.47 12.60
CA SER A 295 4.63 2.17 13.36
C SER A 295 4.67 2.66 14.81
N GLU A 296 5.84 3.02 15.33
CA GLU A 296 5.99 3.63 16.66
C GLU A 296 5.59 5.12 16.68
N GLU A 297 5.47 5.77 15.52
CA GLU A 297 5.11 7.18 15.41
C GLU A 297 3.62 7.41 15.69
N GLU A 298 3.30 8.46 16.46
CA GLU A 298 1.92 8.77 16.87
C GLU A 298 1.04 9.23 15.71
N HIS A 299 1.62 9.93 14.73
CA HIS A 299 0.88 10.59 13.64
C HIS A 299 0.81 9.77 12.34
N ILE A 300 1.08 8.46 12.41
CA ILE A 300 0.91 7.57 11.27
C ILE A 300 -0.57 7.30 11.01
N ASN A 301 -1.03 7.61 9.81
CA ASN A 301 -2.45 7.55 9.44
C ASN A 301 -2.80 6.29 8.64
N TYR A 302 -1.86 5.71 7.90
CA TYR A 302 -2.06 4.45 7.18
C TYR A 302 -0.74 3.77 6.80
N LEU A 303 -0.83 2.48 6.49
CA LEU A 303 0.19 1.71 5.76
C LEU A 303 -0.41 1.18 4.47
N HIS A 304 0.23 1.43 3.33
CA HIS A 304 -0.10 0.82 2.05
C HIS A 304 1.08 -0.01 1.55
N ILE A 305 0.79 -1.25 1.15
CA ILE A 305 1.76 -2.16 0.53
C ILE A 305 1.28 -2.48 -0.88
N CYS A 306 2.01 -2.01 -1.89
CA CYS A 306 1.63 -2.09 -3.30
C CYS A 306 2.59 -2.95 -4.14
N GLU A 307 2.21 -3.16 -5.41
CA GLU A 307 3.02 -3.79 -6.49
C GLU A 307 3.43 -5.25 -6.28
N ALA A 308 3.11 -5.89 -5.15
CA ALA A 308 3.33 -7.31 -4.93
C ALA A 308 2.60 -8.14 -6.00
N ALA A 309 3.33 -8.80 -6.90
CA ALA A 309 2.77 -9.55 -8.02
C ALA A 309 3.07 -11.06 -7.87
N PRO A 310 2.30 -11.79 -7.04
CA PRO A 310 2.53 -13.22 -6.83
C PRO A 310 2.26 -14.02 -8.10
N THR A 311 3.12 -15.01 -8.34
CA THR A 311 2.91 -16.10 -9.29
C THR A 311 2.56 -17.38 -8.53
N GLU A 312 2.10 -18.43 -9.22
CA GLU A 312 1.86 -19.74 -8.61
C GLU A 312 3.08 -20.28 -7.83
N ALA A 313 4.29 -20.01 -8.32
CA ALA A 313 5.52 -20.45 -7.66
C ALA A 313 5.90 -19.60 -6.43
N THR A 314 5.35 -18.39 -6.31
CA THR A 314 5.78 -17.40 -5.31
C THR A 314 4.69 -16.97 -4.34
N GLU A 315 3.43 -17.38 -4.56
CA GLU A 315 2.26 -17.01 -3.73
C GLU A 315 2.50 -17.18 -2.22
N ASN A 316 3.12 -18.30 -1.81
CA ASN A 316 3.38 -18.61 -0.41
C ASN A 316 4.47 -17.70 0.19
N LYS A 317 5.46 -17.31 -0.61
CA LYS A 317 6.54 -16.41 -0.16
C LYS A 317 6.04 -14.98 -0.04
N VAL A 318 5.30 -14.51 -1.05
CA VAL A 318 4.67 -13.19 -1.06
C VAL A 318 3.70 -13.07 0.10
N GLY A 319 2.78 -14.02 0.25
CA GLY A 319 1.80 -14.01 1.33
C GLY A 319 2.44 -13.98 2.73
N LYS A 320 3.51 -14.76 2.95
CA LYS A 320 4.26 -14.73 4.22
C LYS A 320 4.95 -13.40 4.47
N ALA A 321 5.56 -12.79 3.45
CA ALA A 321 6.20 -11.50 3.59
C ALA A 321 5.19 -10.39 3.92
N LEU A 322 4.06 -10.34 3.20
CA LEU A 322 2.96 -9.41 3.50
C LEU A 322 2.43 -9.60 4.92
N SER A 323 2.28 -10.86 5.37
CA SER A 323 1.91 -11.17 6.76
C SER A 323 2.93 -10.65 7.78
N TYR A 324 4.23 -10.77 7.50
CA TYR A 324 5.26 -10.15 8.36
C TYR A 324 5.13 -8.63 8.40
N PHE A 325 4.97 -7.97 7.26
CA PHE A 325 4.82 -6.52 7.19
C PHE A 325 3.62 -6.03 8.01
N ILE A 326 2.47 -6.68 7.88
CA ILE A 326 1.28 -6.36 8.67
C ILE A 326 1.53 -6.60 10.16
N THR A 327 2.10 -7.74 10.52
CA THR A 327 2.33 -8.08 11.94
C THR A 327 3.43 -7.26 12.60
N ASP A 328 4.38 -6.72 11.84
CA ASP A 328 5.37 -5.79 12.34
C ASP A 328 4.75 -4.39 12.54
N PHE A 329 3.81 -3.98 11.67
CA PHE A 329 3.11 -2.69 11.78
C PHE A 329 2.11 -2.59 12.95
N ILE A 330 1.42 -3.68 13.30
CA ILE A 330 0.34 -3.63 14.32
C ILE A 330 0.83 -3.80 15.77
N ARG A 331 2.14 -3.98 15.98
CA ARG A 331 2.70 -4.38 17.28
C ARG A 331 2.43 -3.38 18.40
#